data_AF-A0A9D0UGD3-F1
#
_entry.id   AF-A0A9D0UGD3-F1
#
_cell.length_a   1.000
_cell.length_b   1.000
_cell.length_c   1.000
_cell.angle_alpha   90.00
_cell.angle_beta   90.00
_cell.angle_gamma   90.00
#
_symmetry.space_group_name_H-M   'P 1'
#
loop_
_entity.id
_entity.type
_entity.pdbx_description
1 polymer ?
#
loop_
_entity_poly.entity_id
_entity_poly.type
_entity_poly.pdbx_seq_one_letter_code
_entity_poly.pdbx_strand_id
1 'polypeptide(L)' 'MLVNKYIARCSIGLLLSGLLVLSGCATNPVTGKRELHLVSQAQEIQIGQQSYLPSRQSQGGE' A
#
# COMPACT_ATOMS: atom_id res chain seq x y z
N MET A 1 15.64 -15.72 -32.52
CA MET A 1 15.90 -14.39 -31.92
C MET A 1 14.65 -13.68 -31.39
N LEU A 2 13.47 -13.83 -32.02
CA LEU A 2 12.24 -13.16 -31.55
C LEU A 2 11.71 -13.69 -30.21
N VAL A 3 11.69 -15.02 -29.99
CA VAL A 3 11.21 -15.66 -28.75
C VAL A 3 12.01 -15.20 -27.52
N ASN A 4 13.34 -15.15 -27.64
CA ASN A 4 14.22 -14.69 -26.55
C ASN A 4 13.96 -13.22 -26.17
N LYS A 5 13.59 -12.39 -27.15
CA LYS A 5 13.25 -10.98 -26.93
C LYS A 5 11.89 -10.83 -26.22
N TYR A 6 10.93 -11.71 -26.48
CA TYR A 6 9.66 -11.73 -25.76
C TYR A 6 9.82 -12.25 -24.32
N ILE A 7 10.60 -13.33 -24.13
CA ILE A 7 10.91 -13.86 -22.79
C ILE A 7 11.59 -12.77 -21.94
N ALA A 8 12.62 -12.09 -22.47
CA ALA A 8 13.30 -11.02 -21.77
C ALA A 8 12.35 -9.87 -21.37
N ARG A 9 11.41 -9.48 -22.24
CA ARG A 9 10.42 -8.42 -21.93
C ARG A 9 9.43 -8.86 -20.84
N CYS A 10 8.96 -10.10 -20.88
CA CYS A 10 8.11 -10.65 -19.82
C CYS A 10 8.85 -10.74 -18.49
N SER A 11 10.10 -11.23 -18.50
CA SER A 11 10.93 -11.33 -17.30
C SER A 11 11.18 -9.95 -16.67
N ILE A 12 11.48 -8.93 -17.48
CA ILE A 12 11.64 -7.56 -17.00
C ILE A 12 10.34 -7.05 -16.37
N GLY A 13 9.19 -7.26 -17.02
CA GLY A 13 7.89 -6.85 -16.48
C GLY A 13 7.56 -7.50 -15.14
N LEU A 14 7.85 -8.80 -15.00
CA LEU A 14 7.61 -9.56 -13.77
C LEU A 14 8.54 -9.13 -12.63
N LEU A 15 9.79 -8.80 -12.96
CA LEU A 15 10.78 -8.34 -11.99
C LEU A 15 10.45 -6.93 -11.48
N LEU A 16 10.00 -6.02 -12.37
CA LEU A 16 9.53 -4.69 -12.01
C LEU A 16 8.28 -4.74 -11.11
N SER A 17 7.31 -5.61 -11.38
CA SER A 17 6.12 -5.71 -10.53
C SER A 17 6.47 -6.24 -9.13
N GLY A 18 7.37 -7.21 -9.03
CA GLY A 18 7.87 -7.73 -7.75
C GLY A 18 8.53 -6.64 -6.90
N LEU A 19 9.37 -5.80 -7.52
CA LEU A 19 10.04 -4.69 -6.83
C LEU A 19 9.06 -3.66 -6.26
N LEU A 20 7.97 -3.36 -6.99
CA LEU A 20 6.94 -2.43 -6.52
C LEU A 20 6.23 -2.96 -5.27
N VAL A 21 5.90 -4.26 -5.21
CA VAL A 21 5.23 -4.87 -4.05
C VAL A 21 6.11 -4.82 -2.79
N LEU A 22 7.42 -5.03 -2.93
CA LEU A 22 8.35 -5.00 -1.81
C LEU A 22 8.58 -3.58 -1.24
N SER A 23 8.24 -2.53 -2.00
CA SER A 23 8.43 -1.13 -1.59
C SER A 23 7.36 -0.58 -0.63
N GLY A 24 6.26 -1.32 -0.42
CA GLY A 24 5.13 -0.86 0.38
C GLY A 24 5.29 -0.94 1.92
N CYS A 25 6.44 -1.35 2.45
CA CYS A 25 6.64 -1.49 3.91
C CYS A 25 7.35 -0.28 4.52
N ALA A 26 6.71 0.41 5.46
CA ALA A 26 7.28 1.53 6.20
C ALA A 26 7.19 1.32 7.72
N THR A 27 7.98 2.08 8.48
CA THR A 27 7.91 2.04 9.96
C THR A 27 6.69 2.81 10.42
N ASN A 28 5.75 2.11 11.04
CA ASN A 28 4.61 2.74 11.68
C ASN A 28 5.10 3.58 12.87
N PRO A 29 4.87 4.91 12.88
CA PRO A 29 5.39 5.79 13.93
C PRO A 29 4.73 5.57 15.30
N VAL A 30 3.58 4.88 15.36
CA VAL A 30 2.85 4.57 16.59
C VAL A 30 3.42 3.32 17.26
N THR A 31 3.68 2.27 16.48
CA THR A 31 4.14 0.97 17.02
C THR A 31 5.65 0.78 16.96
N GLY A 32 6.35 1.54 16.11
CA GLY A 32 7.77 1.37 15.80
C GLY A 32 8.09 0.15 14.92
N LYS A 33 7.07 -0.58 14.45
CA LYS A 33 7.23 -1.80 13.65
C LYS A 33 7.19 -1.49 12.16
N ARG A 34 7.86 -2.32 11.34
CA ARG A 34 7.70 -2.27 9.88
C ARG A 34 6.40 -2.95 9.49
N GLU A 35 5.51 -2.19 8.88
CA GLU A 35 4.16 -2.61 8.51
C GLU A 35 3.87 -2.21 7.05
N LEU A 36 2.86 -2.83 6.46
CA LEU A 36 2.43 -2.51 5.10
C LEU A 36 1.71 -1.16 5.09
N HIS A 37 2.21 -0.22 4.31
CA HIS A 37 1.64 1.11 4.09
C HIS A 37 1.12 1.19 2.66
N LEU A 38 -0.20 1.07 2.50
CA LEU A 38 -0.88 1.11 1.20
C LEU A 38 -1.24 2.53 0.73
N VAL A 39 -1.29 3.47 1.67
CA VAL A 39 -1.64 4.87 1.43
C VAL A 39 -0.62 5.79 2.08
N SER A 40 -0.56 7.03 1.61
CA SER A 40 0.26 8.06 2.25
C SER A 40 -0.34 8.48 3.60
N GLN A 41 0.50 9.02 4.50
CA GLN A 41 0.03 9.59 5.78
C GLN A 41 -1.06 10.66 5.58
N ALA A 42 -0.93 11.51 4.55
CA ALA A 42 -1.92 12.53 4.24
C ALA A 42 -3.27 11.91 3.85
N GLN A 43 -3.26 10.84 3.04
CA GLN A 43 -4.48 10.10 2.72
C GLN A 43 -5.08 9.41 3.94
N GLU A 44 -4.25 8.82 4.81
CA GLU A 44 -4.72 8.19 6.05
C GLU A 44 -5.45 9.20 6.95
N ILE A 45 -4.89 10.40 7.11
CA ILE A 45 -5.54 11.50 7.84
C ILE A 45 -6.87 11.88 7.19
N GLN A 46 -6.90 12.04 5.87
CA GLN A 46 -8.13 12.39 5.15
C GLN A 46 -9.21 11.32 5.29
N ILE A 47 -8.85 10.04 5.15
CA ILE A 47 -9.76 8.91 5.36
C ILE A 47 -10.30 8.91 6.79
N GLY A 48 -9.42 9.16 7.77
CA GLY A 48 -9.78 9.29 9.18
C GLY A 48 -10.82 10.41 9.39
N GLN A 49 -10.60 11.59 8.83
CA GLN A 49 -11.55 12.70 8.90
C GLN A 49 -12.91 12.37 8.28
N GLN A 50 -12.92 11.69 7.13
CA GLN A 50 -14.14 11.27 6.45
C GLN A 50 -14.89 10.18 7.21
N SER A 51 -14.16 9.26 7.86
CA SER A 51 -14.73 8.09 8.52
C SER A 51 -15.06 8.32 9.99
N TYR A 52 -14.53 9.40 10.61
CA TYR A 52 -14.63 9.63 12.05
C TYR A 52 -16.07 9.58 12.56
N LEU A 53 -16.97 10.38 11.98
CA LEU A 53 -18.38 10.42 12.41
C LEU A 53 -19.11 9.09 12.19
N PRO A 54 -19.06 8.47 10.99
CA PRO A 54 -19.63 7.13 10.78
C PRO A 54 -19.11 6.09 11.77
N SER A 55 -17.79 6.08 12.05
CA SER A 55 -17.17 5.14 12.97
C SER A 55 -17.61 5.35 14.42
N ARG A 56 -17.94 6.58 14.83
CA ARG A 56 -18.48 6.87 16.17
C ARG A 56 -19.85 6.24 16.34
N GLN A 57 -20.76 6.41 15.39
CA GLN A 57 -22.09 5.84 15.43
C GLN A 57 -22.07 4.30 15.46
N SER A 58 -21.23 3.68 14.63
CA SER A 58 -21.15 2.21 14.55
C SER A 58 -20.60 1.56 15.82
N GLN A 59 -19.83 2.31 16.63
CA GLN A 59 -19.24 1.84 17.88
C GLN A 59 -20.13 2.12 19.10
N GLY A 60 -21.39 2.52 18.89
CA GLY A 60 -22.31 2.87 19.98
C GLY A 60 -22.00 4.22 20.64
N GLY A 61 -21.27 5.08 19.93
CA GLY A 61 -21.24 6.50 20.26
C GLY A 61 -22.64 7.09 20.17
N GLU A 62 -22.88 8.12 20.98
CA GLU A 62 -24.17 8.81 21.16
C GLU A 62 -24.94 9.08 19.86
#